data_AF-A0A7I8DS32-F1
#
_entry.id   AF-A0A7I8DS32-F1
#
_cell.length_a   1.000
_cell.length_b   1.000
_cell.length_c   1.000
_cell.angle_alpha   90.00
_cell.angle_beta   90.00
_cell.angle_gamma   90.00
#
_symmetry.space_group_name_H-M   'P 1'
#
loop_
_entity.id
_entity.type
_entity.pdbx_description
1 polymer ?
#
loop_
_entity_poly.entity_id
_entity_poly.type
_entity_poly.pdbx_seq_one_letter_code
_entity_poly.pdbx_strand_id
1 'polypeptide(L)'
;MLKEIKFEPYQNILPDLEAIRFFQSFLDREYEVTLASVRDDIDAEGFIKEVEKLDGFYREGLKSGVLRFRQLGAPGFEEQKETIKIKACRTCFLVRSYEHKDYGTVYRFYTGTDRTKGKVYFNSYYVAKLEEGYRIISVYFINQRHNGWERRQGVNFEKEAPIFTRVWRVVEPDNGIDLEDYKSERGIDYRDPMSVKSEEEKNRNKYSDTRNKDSYLKIDKSINNSMSLKLVEDVRTNSILSRVLPLLEGRFYTNGFLRNNKVSEAEVLPGEQEKKALKFADLLSDILNADGCSALNSEGDCGYLPFVYCGEILLDGLPDFAAKDEVPEGAKVVYDTVEERRNCFWFDEIEEDIIETFEQGTEDSAYQAYMEVDKLLRENLKDLVEFQIEKGTEFPYVIGGTFAPGIFAGVVTVIVRT
;
A
#
# COMPACT_ATOMS: atom_id res chain seq x y z
N MET A 1 -27.55 21.67 4.66
CA MET A 1 -28.62 21.40 3.67
C MET A 1 -28.45 19.93 3.26
N LEU A 2 -29.23 19.03 3.86
CA LEU A 2 -29.09 17.57 3.69
C LEU A 2 -29.51 17.19 2.26
N LYS A 3 -28.62 16.53 1.49
CA LYS A 3 -29.02 15.89 0.23
C LYS A 3 -29.77 14.60 0.58
N GLU A 4 -31.04 14.54 0.21
CA GLU A 4 -31.86 13.31 0.30
C GLU A 4 -31.17 12.17 -0.44
N ILE A 5 -30.92 11.07 0.29
CA ILE A 5 -30.49 9.81 -0.32
C ILE A 5 -31.73 9.16 -0.92
N LYS A 6 -31.74 8.98 -2.24
CA LYS A 6 -32.78 8.25 -2.96
C LYS A 6 -32.48 6.76 -2.88
N PHE A 7 -33.32 6.00 -2.20
CA PHE A 7 -33.29 4.53 -2.20
C PHE A 7 -34.09 4.01 -3.39
N GLU A 8 -33.49 3.12 -4.20
CA GLU A 8 -34.23 2.46 -5.27
C GLU A 8 -35.24 1.43 -4.74
N PRO A 9 -36.39 1.25 -5.43
CA PRO A 9 -37.58 0.61 -4.87
C PRO A 9 -37.59 -0.91 -5.04
N TYR A 10 -36.49 -1.59 -4.71
CA TYR A 10 -36.49 -3.05 -4.63
C TYR A 10 -36.60 -3.51 -3.16
N GLN A 11 -37.85 -3.81 -2.80
CA GLN A 11 -38.33 -4.57 -1.64
C GLN A 11 -38.19 -3.91 -0.26
N ASN A 12 -39.33 -3.38 0.17
CA ASN A 12 -39.69 -2.85 1.49
C ASN A 12 -39.21 -3.72 2.66
N ILE A 13 -38.19 -3.24 3.36
CA ILE A 13 -38.10 -2.88 4.79
C ILE A 13 -36.73 -2.21 4.83
N LEU A 14 -36.71 -0.89 5.08
CA LEU A 14 -35.46 -0.16 5.29
C LEU A 14 -34.64 -0.92 6.36
N PRO A 15 -33.29 -0.85 6.35
CA PRO A 15 -32.54 -1.25 7.54
C PRO A 15 -33.16 -0.56 8.75
N ASP A 16 -32.93 -1.08 9.95
CA ASP A 16 -33.30 -0.32 11.14
C ASP A 16 -32.81 1.12 10.96
N LEU A 17 -33.77 2.04 10.79
CA LEU A 17 -33.50 3.42 10.39
C LEU A 17 -32.62 4.10 11.45
N GLU A 18 -32.66 3.59 12.67
CA GLU A 18 -31.78 3.99 13.77
C GLU A 18 -30.32 3.64 13.46
N ALA A 19 -30.03 2.45 12.92
CA ALA A 19 -28.66 2.02 12.59
C ALA A 19 -28.06 2.86 11.46
N ILE A 20 -28.85 3.16 10.41
CA ILE A 20 -28.38 4.07 9.33
C ILE A 20 -28.11 5.46 9.90
N ARG A 21 -29.05 6.03 10.66
CA ARG A 21 -28.90 7.39 11.22
C ARG A 21 -27.70 7.49 12.14
N PHE A 22 -27.52 6.48 12.99
CA PHE A 22 -26.33 6.35 13.83
C PHE A 22 -25.06 6.38 12.98
N PHE A 23 -24.99 5.56 11.92
CA PHE A 23 -23.80 5.46 11.11
C PHE A 23 -23.54 6.71 10.26
N GLN A 24 -24.58 7.39 9.78
CA GLN A 24 -24.43 8.72 9.14
C GLN A 24 -23.89 9.75 10.12
N SER A 25 -24.39 9.75 11.35
CA SER A 25 -23.91 10.66 12.40
C SER A 25 -22.44 10.39 12.75
N PHE A 26 -22.03 9.11 12.69
CA PHE A 26 -20.62 8.71 12.83
C PHE A 26 -19.76 9.27 11.69
N LEU A 27 -20.18 9.10 10.43
CA LEU A 27 -19.42 9.58 9.27
C LEU A 27 -19.28 11.11 9.26
N ASP A 28 -20.35 11.81 9.61
CA ASP A 28 -20.33 13.28 9.75
C ASP A 28 -19.38 13.71 10.87
N ARG A 29 -19.41 13.04 12.03
CA ARG A 29 -18.49 13.31 13.13
C ARG A 29 -17.03 12.99 12.76
N GLU A 30 -16.76 11.89 12.05
CA GLU A 30 -15.41 11.53 11.59
C GLU A 30 -14.85 12.64 10.68
N TYR A 31 -15.68 13.17 9.78
CA TYR A 31 -15.32 14.29 8.92
C TYR A 31 -15.08 15.58 9.72
N GLU A 32 -15.96 15.91 10.68
CA GLU A 32 -15.79 17.07 11.56
C GLU A 32 -14.47 17.02 12.36
N VAL A 33 -14.12 15.87 12.92
CA VAL A 33 -12.84 15.68 13.63
C VAL A 33 -11.66 15.81 12.68
N THR A 34 -11.79 15.28 11.44
CA THR A 34 -10.76 15.44 10.41
C THR A 34 -10.49 16.93 10.13
N LEU A 35 -11.55 17.72 9.93
CA LEU A 35 -11.43 19.18 9.74
C LEU A 35 -10.87 19.88 10.98
N ALA A 36 -11.25 19.45 12.18
CA ALA A 36 -10.76 20.02 13.43
C ALA A 36 -9.24 19.90 13.62
N SER A 37 -8.59 18.91 12.99
CA SER A 37 -7.14 18.71 13.12
C SER A 37 -6.27 19.85 12.56
N VAL A 38 -6.84 20.68 11.67
CA VAL A 38 -6.16 21.83 11.03
C VAL A 38 -6.85 23.17 11.32
N ARG A 39 -7.75 23.20 12.30
CA ARG A 39 -8.38 24.44 12.76
C ARG A 39 -7.41 25.25 13.61
N ASP A 40 -7.31 26.54 13.31
CA ASP A 40 -6.45 27.48 14.03
C ASP A 40 -7.05 27.88 15.39
N ASP A 41 -8.38 27.74 15.54
CA ASP A 41 -9.13 28.09 16.74
C ASP A 41 -9.29 26.93 17.74
N ILE A 42 -8.69 25.77 17.46
CA ILE A 42 -8.72 24.59 18.32
C ILE A 42 -7.30 24.22 18.74
N ASP A 43 -7.04 24.26 20.04
CA ASP A 43 -5.78 23.81 20.64
C ASP A 43 -5.73 22.27 20.81
N ALA A 44 -4.69 21.75 21.46
CA ALA A 44 -4.54 20.31 21.64
C ALA A 44 -5.65 19.71 22.52
N GLU A 45 -6.07 20.41 23.57
CA GLU A 45 -7.10 19.93 24.50
C GLU A 45 -8.48 19.94 23.83
N GLY A 46 -8.80 21.01 23.09
CA GLY A 46 -10.01 21.11 22.29
C GLY A 46 -10.08 20.00 21.24
N PHE A 47 -8.97 19.67 20.59
CA PHE A 47 -8.93 18.56 19.63
C PHE A 47 -9.17 17.20 20.30
N ILE A 48 -8.59 16.96 21.48
CA ILE A 48 -8.84 15.74 22.25
C ILE A 48 -10.34 15.59 22.55
N LYS A 49 -11.01 16.67 22.96
CA LYS A 49 -12.47 16.66 23.21
C LYS A 49 -13.28 16.34 21.95
N GLU A 50 -12.84 16.76 20.76
CA GLU A 50 -13.49 16.37 19.50
C GLU A 50 -13.28 14.88 19.19
N VAL A 51 -12.08 14.34 19.44
CA VAL A 51 -11.80 12.89 19.31
C VAL A 51 -12.62 12.07 20.29
N GLU A 52 -12.77 12.51 21.55
CA GLU A 52 -13.61 11.83 22.55
C GLU A 52 -15.08 11.70 22.11
N LYS A 53 -15.63 12.73 21.44
CA LYS A 53 -16.98 12.66 20.86
C LYS A 53 -17.09 11.61 19.75
N LEU A 54 -16.05 11.47 18.93
CA LEU A 54 -15.98 10.43 17.89
C LEU A 54 -15.80 9.04 18.50
N ASP A 55 -14.95 8.91 19.51
CA ASP A 55 -14.71 7.66 20.22
C ASP A 55 -16.00 7.14 20.90
N GLY A 56 -16.93 8.02 21.28
CA GLY A 56 -18.24 7.65 21.81
C GLY A 56 -19.12 6.81 20.87
N PHE A 57 -18.81 6.74 19.57
CA PHE A 57 -19.49 5.85 18.62
C PHE A 57 -19.02 4.39 18.72
N TYR A 58 -17.86 4.15 19.33
CA TYR A 58 -17.27 2.83 19.44
C TYR A 58 -17.73 2.12 20.73
N ARG A 59 -17.77 0.80 20.70
CA ARG A 59 -17.97 0.00 21.92
C ARG A 59 -16.86 0.29 22.92
N GLU A 60 -17.18 0.21 24.21
CA GLU A 60 -16.18 0.23 25.28
C GLU A 60 -14.96 -0.65 24.95
N GLY A 61 -13.77 -0.07 25.14
CA GLY A 61 -12.47 -0.67 24.81
C GLY A 61 -11.99 -0.44 23.37
N LEU A 62 -12.81 0.14 22.49
CA LEU A 62 -12.43 0.51 21.12
C LEU A 62 -12.35 2.03 20.96
N LYS A 63 -11.51 2.50 20.03
CA LYS A 63 -11.29 3.93 19.76
C LYS A 63 -11.03 4.19 18.28
N SER A 64 -11.28 5.40 17.81
CA SER A 64 -11.00 5.81 16.43
C SER A 64 -9.51 5.77 16.08
N GLY A 65 -8.65 6.00 17.07
CA GLY A 65 -7.20 6.10 16.89
C GLY A 65 -6.76 7.33 16.09
N VAL A 66 -7.62 8.35 15.99
CA VAL A 66 -7.32 9.61 15.31
C VAL A 66 -6.35 10.42 16.15
N LEU A 67 -5.28 10.93 15.51
CA LEU A 67 -4.26 11.76 16.13
C LEU A 67 -4.08 13.05 15.34
N ARG A 68 -3.66 14.12 16.03
CA ARG A 68 -3.24 15.37 15.38
C ARG A 68 -1.76 15.26 15.02
N PHE A 69 -1.47 15.08 13.73
CA PHE A 69 -0.10 14.84 13.25
C PHE A 69 0.83 16.05 13.40
N ARG A 70 0.31 17.28 13.22
CA ARG A 70 1.08 18.53 13.41
C ARG A 70 0.36 19.48 14.37
N GLN A 71 1.12 20.06 15.28
CA GLN A 71 0.64 21.13 16.14
C GLN A 71 0.53 22.45 15.36
N LEU A 72 -0.30 23.36 15.86
CA LEU A 72 -0.42 24.71 15.31
C LEU A 72 0.95 25.40 15.34
N GLY A 73 1.37 25.98 14.21
CA GLY A 73 2.66 26.65 14.07
C GLY A 73 3.86 25.74 13.85
N ALA A 74 3.69 24.40 13.82
CA ALA A 74 4.76 23.48 13.45
C ALA A 74 5.05 23.52 11.94
N PRO A 75 6.31 23.29 11.50
CA PRO A 75 6.63 23.11 10.09
C PRO A 75 5.74 22.04 9.44
N GLY A 76 5.18 22.36 8.27
CA GLY A 76 4.25 21.48 7.53
C GLY A 76 2.78 21.53 7.98
N PHE A 77 2.39 22.37 8.95
CA PHE A 77 0.98 22.53 9.35
C PHE A 77 0.12 23.11 8.22
N GLU A 78 0.62 24.12 7.50
CA GLU A 78 -0.09 24.70 6.34
C GLU A 78 -0.25 23.68 5.20
N GLU A 79 0.77 22.85 4.94
CA GLU A 79 0.68 21.75 3.97
C GLU A 79 -0.37 20.71 4.38
N GLN A 80 -0.45 20.38 5.67
CA GLN A 80 -1.51 19.52 6.21
C GLN A 80 -2.89 20.16 6.00
N LYS A 81 -3.03 21.47 6.22
CA LYS A 81 -4.27 22.22 6.01
C LYS A 81 -4.73 22.17 4.55
N GLU A 82 -3.82 22.35 3.60
CA GLU A 82 -4.10 22.17 2.17
C GLU A 82 -4.52 20.72 1.84
N THR A 83 -3.85 19.72 2.43
CA THR A 83 -4.17 18.29 2.25
C THR A 83 -5.57 17.94 2.78
N ILE A 84 -6.04 18.61 3.82
CA ILE A 84 -7.38 18.37 4.36
C ILE A 84 -8.49 18.97 3.49
N LYS A 85 -8.21 19.98 2.65
CA LYS A 85 -9.22 20.56 1.74
C LYS A 85 -9.77 19.56 0.74
N ILE A 86 -8.99 18.54 0.36
CA ILE A 86 -9.43 17.49 -0.57
C ILE A 86 -10.21 16.35 0.13
N LYS A 87 -10.36 16.41 1.47
CA LYS A 87 -11.08 15.39 2.24
C LYS A 87 -12.59 15.61 2.17
N ALA A 88 -13.35 14.51 2.21
CA ALA A 88 -14.80 14.49 2.20
C ALA A 88 -15.34 13.51 3.24
N CYS A 89 -16.60 13.72 3.63
CA CYS A 89 -17.36 12.70 4.35
C CYS A 89 -17.39 11.42 3.51
N ARG A 90 -17.07 10.27 4.12
CA ARG A 90 -16.96 8.99 3.39
C ARG A 90 -18.32 8.63 2.80
N THR A 91 -18.29 8.06 1.61
CA THR A 91 -19.51 7.52 0.99
C THR A 91 -19.81 6.15 1.58
N CYS A 92 -21.05 5.92 2.03
CA CYS A 92 -21.55 4.59 2.33
C CYS A 92 -22.15 3.98 1.06
N PHE A 93 -21.64 2.82 0.65
CA PHE A 93 -22.06 2.16 -0.57
C PHE A 93 -23.11 1.08 -0.32
N LEU A 94 -22.87 0.25 0.70
CA LEU A 94 -23.61 -0.97 0.95
C LEU A 94 -23.78 -1.17 2.45
N VAL A 95 -24.91 -1.73 2.84
CA VAL A 95 -25.17 -2.21 4.21
C VAL A 95 -25.60 -3.66 4.13
N ARG A 96 -25.00 -4.54 4.92
CA ARG A 96 -25.46 -5.92 5.11
C ARG A 96 -25.85 -6.13 6.56
N SER A 97 -26.96 -6.82 6.82
CA SER A 97 -27.28 -7.30 8.17
C SER A 97 -27.02 -8.79 8.29
N TYR A 98 -26.60 -9.16 9.49
CA TYR A 98 -26.33 -10.52 9.88
C TYR A 98 -26.89 -10.78 11.27
N GLU A 99 -27.16 -12.04 11.57
CA GLU A 99 -27.45 -12.50 12.93
C GLU A 99 -26.18 -13.06 13.57
N HIS A 100 -25.82 -12.55 14.75
CA HIS A 100 -24.66 -12.96 15.53
C HIS A 100 -25.10 -13.44 16.92
N LYS A 101 -24.52 -14.55 17.38
CA LYS A 101 -24.91 -15.19 18.64
C LYS A 101 -24.86 -14.24 19.85
N ASP A 102 -23.81 -13.43 19.95
CA ASP A 102 -23.57 -12.58 21.12
C ASP A 102 -24.06 -11.14 20.97
N TYR A 103 -24.36 -10.69 19.75
CA TYR A 103 -24.70 -9.29 19.46
C TYR A 103 -26.08 -9.13 18.79
N GLY A 104 -26.81 -10.23 18.59
CA GLY A 104 -28.06 -10.24 17.85
C GLY A 104 -27.85 -9.76 16.41
N THR A 105 -28.68 -8.82 15.97
CA THR A 105 -28.54 -8.24 14.63
C THR A 105 -27.34 -7.29 14.55
N VAL A 106 -26.41 -7.61 13.65
CA VAL A 106 -25.22 -6.82 13.33
C VAL A 106 -25.31 -6.26 11.93
N TYR A 107 -25.02 -4.98 11.76
CA TYR A 107 -24.97 -4.29 10.49
C TYR A 107 -23.53 -4.04 10.07
N ARG A 108 -23.15 -4.47 8.88
CA ARG A 108 -21.87 -4.18 8.23
C ARG A 108 -22.04 -3.07 7.21
N PHE A 109 -21.41 -1.94 7.45
CA PHE A 109 -21.44 -0.78 6.57
C PHE A 109 -20.15 -0.70 5.76
N TYR A 110 -20.28 -0.69 4.44
CA TYR A 110 -19.17 -0.56 3.49
C TYR A 110 -19.01 0.89 3.10
N THR A 111 -17.80 1.42 3.26
CA THR A 111 -17.51 2.84 3.09
C THR A 111 -16.24 3.07 2.30
N GLY A 112 -16.19 4.20 1.60
CA GLY A 112 -15.03 4.57 0.80
C GLY A 112 -13.96 5.31 1.56
N THR A 113 -12.97 5.81 0.83
CA THR A 113 -11.94 6.68 1.39
C THR A 113 -12.54 8.01 1.85
N ASP A 114 -11.77 8.77 2.63
CA ASP A 114 -12.07 10.14 3.03
C ASP A 114 -11.67 11.16 1.95
N ARG A 115 -11.37 10.73 0.72
CA ARG A 115 -10.97 11.61 -0.40
C ARG A 115 -12.17 11.94 -1.27
N THR A 116 -12.19 13.15 -1.81
CA THR A 116 -13.23 13.61 -2.76
C THR A 116 -13.28 12.83 -4.07
N LYS A 117 -12.18 12.18 -4.48
CA LYS A 117 -12.08 11.41 -5.72
C LYS A 117 -11.97 9.91 -5.41
N GLY A 118 -12.87 9.12 -6.00
CA GLY A 118 -12.85 7.66 -5.97
C GLY A 118 -14.08 7.05 -5.28
N LYS A 119 -14.78 6.17 -6.01
CA LYS A 119 -15.89 5.36 -5.47
C LYS A 119 -15.48 3.90 -5.31
N VAL A 120 -14.57 3.67 -4.37
CA VAL A 120 -14.06 2.33 -4.04
C VAL A 120 -14.28 2.07 -2.57
N TYR A 121 -14.46 0.79 -2.21
CA TYR A 121 -14.51 0.40 -0.81
C TYR A 121 -13.14 0.62 -0.17
N PHE A 122 -13.17 0.96 1.13
CA PHE A 122 -11.96 1.17 1.90
C PHE A 122 -12.11 0.67 3.32
N ASN A 123 -13.20 1.01 3.99
CA ASN A 123 -13.48 0.55 5.35
C ASN A 123 -14.82 -0.21 5.41
N SER A 124 -14.88 -1.17 6.31
CA SER A 124 -16.08 -1.90 6.69
C SER A 124 -16.27 -1.82 8.20
N TYR A 125 -17.41 -1.29 8.65
CA TYR A 125 -17.73 -1.13 10.06
C TYR A 125 -18.86 -2.06 10.46
N TYR A 126 -18.64 -2.87 11.49
CA TYR A 126 -19.69 -3.68 12.10
C TYR A 126 -20.31 -2.92 13.27
N VAL A 127 -21.62 -2.80 13.26
CA VAL A 127 -22.42 -2.01 14.19
C VAL A 127 -23.51 -2.90 14.78
N ALA A 128 -23.69 -2.86 16.10
CA ALA A 128 -24.75 -3.58 16.79
C ALA A 128 -25.44 -2.67 17.81
N LYS A 129 -26.69 -3.02 18.17
CA LYS A 129 -27.43 -2.34 19.24
C LYS A 129 -27.04 -2.95 20.58
N LEU A 130 -26.36 -2.16 21.41
CA LEU A 130 -26.00 -2.52 22.79
C LEU A 130 -26.95 -1.81 23.77
N GLU A 131 -26.76 -2.02 25.07
CA GLU A 131 -27.60 -1.41 26.12
C GLU A 131 -27.65 0.12 26.00
N GLU A 132 -26.52 0.75 25.69
CA GLU A 132 -26.40 2.21 25.52
C GLU A 132 -26.74 2.72 24.11
N GLY A 133 -27.32 1.85 23.27
CA GLY A 133 -27.66 2.13 21.88
C GLY A 133 -26.66 1.54 20.88
N TYR A 134 -26.73 2.02 19.64
CA TYR A 134 -25.88 1.55 18.55
C TYR A 134 -24.41 1.90 18.82
N ARG A 135 -23.51 0.94 18.56
CA ARG A 135 -22.05 1.10 18.67
C ARG A 135 -21.33 0.34 17.57
N ILE A 136 -20.18 0.88 17.16
CA ILE A 136 -19.21 0.19 16.31
C ILE A 136 -18.49 -0.86 17.16
N ILE A 137 -18.64 -2.13 16.80
CA ILE A 137 -18.09 -3.29 17.52
C ILE A 137 -16.89 -3.93 16.80
N SER A 138 -16.69 -3.60 15.53
CA SER A 138 -15.50 -4.03 14.77
C SER A 138 -15.25 -3.14 13.55
N VAL A 139 -13.98 -3.00 13.18
CA VAL A 139 -13.55 -2.23 12.01
C VAL A 139 -12.60 -3.07 11.18
N TYR A 140 -12.87 -3.12 9.88
CA TYR A 140 -12.02 -3.73 8.87
C TYR A 140 -11.67 -2.68 7.83
N PHE A 141 -10.50 -2.83 7.21
CA PHE A 141 -10.10 -2.02 6.06
C PHE A 141 -9.61 -2.93 4.94
N ILE A 142 -9.67 -2.43 3.71
CA ILE A 142 -9.03 -3.08 2.58
C ILE A 142 -7.57 -2.63 2.57
N ASN A 143 -6.65 -3.59 2.65
CA ASN A 143 -5.22 -3.28 2.60
C ASN A 143 -4.83 -2.70 1.22
N GLN A 144 -3.62 -2.14 1.12
CA GLN A 144 -3.15 -1.52 -0.12
C GLN A 144 -3.11 -2.49 -1.33
N ARG A 145 -3.07 -3.80 -1.07
CA ARG A 145 -3.09 -4.84 -2.11
C ARG A 145 -4.49 -5.19 -2.59
N HIS A 146 -5.54 -4.66 -1.94
CA HIS A 146 -6.94 -5.01 -2.20
C HIS A 146 -7.25 -6.52 -2.12
N ASN A 147 -6.45 -7.26 -1.36
CA ASN A 147 -6.50 -8.72 -1.32
C ASN A 147 -7.52 -9.28 -0.31
N GLY A 148 -8.09 -8.43 0.54
CA GLY A 148 -8.76 -8.91 1.75
C GLY A 148 -9.32 -7.78 2.60
N TRP A 149 -10.34 -8.11 3.40
CA TRP A 149 -10.73 -7.30 4.54
C TRP A 149 -9.81 -7.63 5.72
N GLU A 150 -8.96 -6.69 6.10
CA GLU A 150 -8.10 -6.85 7.27
C GLU A 150 -8.76 -6.25 8.51
N ARG A 151 -8.82 -7.03 9.59
CA ARG A 151 -9.36 -6.56 10.87
C ARG A 151 -8.40 -5.54 11.49
N ARG A 152 -8.87 -4.31 11.67
CA ARG A 152 -8.16 -3.27 12.43
C ARG A 152 -8.33 -3.44 13.93
N GLN A 153 -9.57 -3.60 14.38
CA GLN A 153 -9.92 -3.68 15.81
C GLN A 153 -11.31 -4.25 16.03
N GLY A 154 -11.60 -4.66 17.27
CA GLY A 154 -12.90 -5.19 17.67
C GLY A 154 -13.09 -6.69 17.39
N VAL A 155 -14.35 -7.10 17.31
CA VAL A 155 -14.75 -8.52 17.16
C VAL A 155 -14.19 -9.13 15.87
N ASN A 156 -13.64 -10.33 15.96
CA ASN A 156 -13.16 -11.07 14.79
C ASN A 156 -14.27 -11.95 14.20
N PHE A 157 -14.96 -11.40 13.19
CA PHE A 157 -16.06 -12.06 12.48
C PHE A 157 -15.61 -13.13 11.49
N GLU A 158 -14.30 -13.31 11.26
CA GLU A 158 -13.77 -14.46 10.51
C GLU A 158 -13.83 -15.75 11.34
N LYS A 159 -13.67 -15.63 12.67
CA LYS A 159 -13.74 -16.77 13.60
C LYS A 159 -15.17 -17.11 14.00
N GLU A 160 -16.01 -16.09 14.07
CA GLU A 160 -17.41 -16.18 14.47
C GLU A 160 -18.28 -15.58 13.36
N ALA A 161 -18.33 -16.30 12.23
CA ALA A 161 -19.02 -15.86 11.04
C ALA A 161 -20.53 -15.65 11.34
N PRO A 162 -21.05 -14.43 11.19
CA PRO A 162 -22.44 -14.16 11.47
C PRO A 162 -23.30 -14.65 10.29
N ILE A 163 -24.55 -15.00 10.54
CA ILE A 163 -25.45 -15.57 9.54
C ILE A 163 -26.03 -14.43 8.72
N PHE A 164 -25.80 -14.41 7.41
CA PHE A 164 -26.35 -13.37 6.53
C PHE A 164 -27.88 -13.34 6.59
N THR A 165 -28.43 -12.13 6.70
CA THR A 165 -29.87 -11.88 6.74
C THR A 165 -30.34 -11.03 5.57
N ARG A 166 -29.69 -9.88 5.33
CA ARG A 166 -30.16 -8.93 4.31
C ARG A 166 -29.07 -8.00 3.79
N VAL A 167 -29.31 -7.41 2.62
CA VAL A 167 -28.46 -6.40 1.99
C VAL A 167 -29.30 -5.17 1.58
N TRP A 168 -28.70 -3.99 1.70
CA TRP A 168 -29.24 -2.72 1.21
C TRP A 168 -28.16 -1.93 0.48
N ARG A 169 -28.48 -1.57 -0.75
CA ARG A 169 -27.60 -0.89 -1.69
C ARG A 169 -27.89 0.61 -1.65
N VAL A 170 -26.84 1.43 -1.51
CA VAL A 170 -26.94 2.88 -1.30
C VAL A 170 -26.34 3.64 -2.47
N VAL A 171 -25.03 3.48 -2.70
CA VAL A 171 -24.31 4.11 -3.81
C VAL A 171 -23.54 3.02 -4.54
N GLU A 172 -23.66 2.98 -5.86
CA GLU A 172 -22.92 2.04 -6.70
C GLU A 172 -21.43 2.43 -6.76
N PRO A 173 -20.50 1.50 -6.48
CA PRO A 173 -19.06 1.74 -6.63
C PRO A 173 -18.64 1.63 -8.10
N ASP A 174 -17.53 2.26 -8.46
CA ASP A 174 -17.05 2.32 -9.84
C ASP A 174 -15.97 1.25 -10.14
N ASN A 175 -15.44 0.57 -9.10
CA ASN A 175 -14.43 -0.50 -9.22
C ASN A 175 -15.09 -1.86 -9.50
N GLY A 176 -14.48 -2.68 -10.37
CA GLY A 176 -15.05 -3.95 -10.82
C GLY A 176 -15.31 -4.96 -9.70
N ILE A 177 -14.39 -5.11 -8.74
CA ILE A 177 -14.54 -6.07 -7.63
C ILE A 177 -15.56 -5.56 -6.62
N ASP A 178 -15.49 -4.26 -6.29
CA ASP A 178 -16.50 -3.64 -5.41
C ASP A 178 -17.89 -3.71 -6.03
N LEU A 179 -18.01 -3.58 -7.35
CA LEU A 179 -19.27 -3.68 -8.08
C LEU A 179 -19.81 -5.11 -8.08
N GLU A 180 -18.95 -6.12 -8.20
CA GLU A 180 -19.33 -7.52 -8.05
C GLU A 180 -19.84 -7.80 -6.63
N ASP A 181 -19.12 -7.34 -5.61
CA ASP A 181 -19.56 -7.46 -4.22
C ASP A 181 -20.87 -6.71 -4.00
N TYR A 182 -21.00 -5.49 -4.48
CA TYR A 182 -22.21 -4.69 -4.40
C TYR A 182 -23.42 -5.43 -4.99
N LYS A 183 -23.25 -6.13 -6.12
CA LYS A 183 -24.31 -6.92 -6.76
C LYS A 183 -24.60 -8.24 -6.02
N SER A 184 -23.69 -8.73 -5.18
CA SER A 184 -23.87 -9.93 -4.38
C SER A 184 -24.74 -9.70 -3.13
N GLU A 185 -25.58 -10.67 -2.78
CA GLU A 185 -26.38 -10.63 -1.55
C GLU A 185 -25.51 -10.87 -0.32
N ARG A 186 -24.87 -12.05 -0.23
CA ARG A 186 -24.03 -12.46 0.90
C ARG A 186 -22.65 -11.79 0.90
N GLY A 187 -22.26 -11.28 -0.26
CA GLY A 187 -20.96 -10.73 -0.52
C GLY A 187 -19.96 -11.75 -1.05
N ILE A 188 -18.93 -11.22 -1.67
CA ILE A 188 -17.67 -11.91 -1.87
C ILE A 188 -16.80 -11.50 -0.68
N ASP A 189 -16.66 -12.38 0.31
CA ASP A 189 -15.55 -12.19 1.24
C ASP A 189 -14.29 -12.25 0.38
N TYR A 190 -13.57 -11.13 0.35
CA TYR A 190 -12.25 -11.03 -0.26
C TYR A 190 -11.41 -12.10 0.45
N ARG A 191 -11.27 -13.28 -0.18
CA ARG A 191 -10.60 -14.40 0.45
C ARG A 191 -9.16 -14.02 0.66
N ASP A 192 -8.72 -14.07 1.91
CA ASP A 192 -7.30 -14.10 2.23
C ASP A 192 -6.66 -15.26 1.46
N PRO A 193 -5.73 -15.00 0.52
CA PRO A 193 -4.98 -16.05 -0.15
C PRO A 193 -4.21 -16.95 0.83
N MET A 194 -4.01 -16.52 2.09
CA MET A 194 -3.38 -17.31 3.14
C MET A 194 -4.32 -18.33 3.84
N SER A 195 -5.61 -18.36 3.52
CA SER A 195 -6.55 -19.32 4.10
C SER A 195 -6.59 -20.68 3.39
N VAL A 196 -5.96 -20.81 2.21
CA VAL A 196 -5.67 -22.12 1.60
C VAL A 196 -4.32 -22.60 2.12
N LYS A 197 -4.27 -23.03 3.38
CA LYS A 197 -3.15 -23.83 3.85
C LYS A 197 -3.21 -25.18 3.17
N SER A 198 -2.45 -25.33 2.09
CA SER A 198 -2.17 -26.63 1.48
C SER A 198 -1.54 -27.53 2.55
N GLU A 199 -1.82 -28.84 2.48
CA GLU A 199 -1.26 -29.85 3.40
C GLU A 199 0.28 -29.84 3.47
N GLU A 200 0.94 -29.14 2.55
CA GLU A 200 2.39 -28.93 2.50
C GLU A 200 2.92 -28.10 3.68
N GLU A 201 2.13 -27.18 4.25
CA GLU A 201 2.55 -26.40 5.44
C GLU A 201 2.56 -27.23 6.73
N LYS A 202 1.75 -28.30 6.83
CA LYS A 202 1.81 -29.23 7.97
C LYS A 202 3.13 -30.00 8.02
N ASN A 203 3.82 -30.14 6.89
CA ASN A 203 5.12 -30.80 6.81
C ASN A 203 6.30 -29.87 7.13
N ARG A 204 6.13 -28.53 7.10
CA ARG A 204 7.20 -27.58 7.47
C ARG A 204 7.44 -27.47 8.97
N ASN A 205 6.41 -27.70 9.79
CA ASN A 205 6.54 -27.67 11.26
C ASN A 205 7.20 -28.92 11.89
N LYS A 206 7.67 -29.88 11.09
CA LYS A 206 8.45 -31.02 11.59
C LYS A 206 9.97 -30.80 11.61
N TYR A 207 10.46 -29.68 11.07
CA TYR A 207 11.89 -29.41 10.92
C TYR A 207 12.42 -28.21 11.73
N SER A 208 11.58 -27.51 12.49
CA SER A 208 12.02 -26.39 13.35
C SER A 208 12.27 -26.77 14.82
N ASP A 209 12.03 -28.03 15.23
CA ASP A 209 12.05 -28.45 16.64
C ASP A 209 13.41 -28.98 17.17
N THR A 210 14.52 -28.76 16.46
CA THR A 210 15.85 -29.28 16.90
C THR A 210 16.96 -28.26 17.11
N ARG A 211 16.70 -26.95 17.14
CA ARG A 211 17.72 -25.97 17.58
C ARG A 211 17.13 -24.80 18.36
N ASN A 212 17.17 -24.93 19.69
CA ASN A 212 17.30 -23.89 20.73
C ASN A 212 16.46 -24.22 21.98
N LYS A 213 16.82 -25.33 22.64
CA LYS A 213 16.77 -25.40 24.10
C LYS A 213 18.15 -25.00 24.59
N ASP A 214 18.32 -23.72 24.92
CA ASP A 214 19.30 -23.20 25.89
C ASP A 214 19.41 -21.67 25.73
N SER A 215 18.36 -20.92 26.09
CA SER A 215 18.50 -19.52 26.51
C SER A 215 17.21 -18.99 27.14
N TYR A 216 16.76 -19.63 28.23
CA TYR A 216 15.93 -18.92 29.21
C TYR A 216 16.88 -18.18 30.15
N LEU A 217 17.12 -16.88 29.94
CA LEU A 217 17.31 -15.87 30.98
C LEU A 217 17.71 -14.52 30.35
N LYS A 218 16.95 -13.48 30.73
CA LYS A 218 17.09 -12.03 30.45
C LYS A 218 16.43 -11.50 29.18
N ILE A 219 15.12 -11.27 29.28
CA ILE A 219 14.39 -10.30 28.47
C ILE A 219 14.68 -8.92 29.06
N ASP A 220 15.46 -8.10 28.36
CA ASP A 220 15.72 -6.71 28.71
C ASP A 220 15.34 -5.79 27.53
N LYS A 221 14.37 -4.92 27.79
CA LYS A 221 14.02 -3.61 27.17
C LYS A 221 14.62 -3.15 25.82
N SER A 222 14.52 -3.92 24.72
CA SER A 222 14.90 -3.42 23.37
C SER A 222 13.80 -3.46 22.29
N ILE A 223 12.57 -3.84 22.60
CA ILE A 223 11.50 -4.03 21.59
C ILE A 223 10.93 -2.71 21.02
N ASN A 224 11.22 -1.54 21.61
CA ASN A 224 10.62 -0.27 21.16
C ASN A 224 11.31 0.42 19.96
N ASN A 225 12.47 -0.05 19.49
CA ASN A 225 13.16 0.60 18.35
C ASN A 225 12.96 -0.10 16.99
N SER A 226 12.54 -1.37 16.95
CA SER A 226 12.36 -2.08 15.66
C SER A 226 11.04 -1.74 14.94
N MET A 227 10.03 -1.31 15.70
CA MET A 227 8.71 -0.97 15.15
C MET A 227 8.68 0.45 14.55
N SER A 228 9.55 1.36 15.01
CA SER A 228 9.67 2.72 14.48
C SER A 228 10.50 2.78 13.20
N LEU A 229 11.54 1.94 13.06
CA LEU A 229 12.37 1.85 11.85
C LEU A 229 11.55 1.40 10.63
N LYS A 230 10.76 0.32 10.77
CA LYS A 230 9.86 -0.14 9.70
C LYS A 230 8.82 0.91 9.29
N LEU A 231 8.28 1.65 10.26
CA LEU A 231 7.30 2.70 9.98
C LEU A 231 7.92 3.89 9.21
N VAL A 232 9.19 4.20 9.47
CA VAL A 232 9.94 5.26 8.79
C VAL A 232 10.38 4.82 7.39
N GLU A 233 10.83 3.56 7.24
CA GLU A 233 11.12 2.92 5.96
C GLU A 233 9.86 2.86 5.08
N ASP A 234 8.71 2.47 5.65
CA ASP A 234 7.42 2.44 4.95
C ASP A 234 6.99 3.85 4.48
N VAL A 235 7.21 4.90 5.26
CA VAL A 235 6.90 6.28 4.86
C VAL A 235 7.83 6.78 3.75
N ARG A 236 9.14 6.47 3.83
CA ARG A 236 10.13 6.83 2.80
C ARG A 236 9.84 6.10 1.48
N THR A 237 9.58 4.80 1.55
CA THR A 237 9.18 3.96 0.41
C THR A 237 7.87 4.43 -0.21
N ASN A 238 6.84 4.75 0.58
CA ASN A 238 5.57 5.29 0.07
C ASN A 238 5.73 6.67 -0.60
N SER A 239 6.63 7.52 -0.10
CA SER A 239 6.95 8.82 -0.71
C SER A 239 7.62 8.64 -2.08
N ILE A 240 8.64 7.77 -2.18
CA ILE A 240 9.34 7.47 -3.43
C ILE A 240 8.37 6.80 -4.42
N LEU A 241 7.56 5.83 -3.99
CA LEU A 241 6.55 5.19 -4.83
C LEU A 241 5.52 6.19 -5.37
N SER A 242 5.07 7.14 -4.56
CA SER A 242 4.12 8.16 -5.00
C SER A 242 4.68 9.10 -6.09
N ARG A 243 6.01 9.22 -6.19
CA ARG A 243 6.72 9.99 -7.22
C ARG A 243 6.96 9.17 -8.49
N VAL A 244 7.29 7.88 -8.34
CA VAL A 244 7.58 6.95 -9.45
C VAL A 244 6.30 6.49 -10.17
N LEU A 245 5.23 6.18 -9.43
CA LEU A 245 4.03 5.54 -9.98
C LEU A 245 3.32 6.36 -11.09
N PRO A 246 3.15 7.70 -10.97
CA PRO A 246 2.56 8.51 -12.03
C PRO A 246 3.41 8.56 -13.30
N LEU A 247 4.74 8.44 -13.16
CA LEU A 247 5.70 8.56 -14.25
C LEU A 247 5.84 7.26 -15.05
N LEU A 248 5.49 6.13 -14.42
CA LEU A 248 5.42 4.80 -15.04
C LEU A 248 3.97 4.39 -15.36
N GLU A 249 3.00 5.31 -15.30
CA GLU A 249 1.56 5.06 -15.49
C GLU A 249 1.01 3.85 -14.70
N GLY A 250 1.55 3.57 -13.51
CA GLY A 250 1.13 2.45 -12.67
C GLY A 250 1.60 1.06 -13.12
N ARG A 251 2.66 0.96 -13.93
CA ARG A 251 3.13 -0.31 -14.54
C ARG A 251 4.19 -1.06 -13.71
N PHE A 252 4.16 -0.90 -12.40
CA PHE A 252 5.27 -1.29 -11.54
C PHE A 252 4.87 -2.31 -10.46
N TYR A 253 5.60 -3.42 -10.31
CA TYR A 253 5.39 -4.32 -9.17
C TYR A 253 6.37 -4.00 -8.02
N THR A 254 5.92 -3.22 -7.03
CA THR A 254 6.43 -3.35 -5.64
C THR A 254 5.46 -4.16 -4.79
N ASN A 255 4.25 -4.47 -5.29
CA ASN A 255 3.24 -5.37 -4.71
C ASN A 255 2.02 -5.60 -5.64
N GLY A 256 2.22 -5.75 -6.95
CA GLY A 256 1.15 -6.02 -7.94
C GLY A 256 0.78 -4.86 -8.84
N PHE A 257 1.03 -4.95 -10.15
CA PHE A 257 0.15 -4.38 -11.19
C PHE A 257 0.19 -5.17 -12.51
N LEU A 258 -1.02 -5.42 -13.04
CA LEU A 258 -1.31 -5.91 -14.39
C LEU A 258 -1.74 -4.72 -15.27
N ARG A 259 -1.41 -4.78 -16.56
CA ARG A 259 -1.76 -3.79 -17.60
C ARG A 259 -3.29 -3.63 -17.69
N ASN A 260 -3.80 -2.40 -17.55
CA ASN A 260 -5.12 -1.90 -18.02
C ASN A 260 -6.16 -2.97 -18.42
N ASN A 261 -6.82 -3.65 -17.46
CA ASN A 261 -8.00 -4.51 -17.67
C ASN A 261 -7.93 -5.52 -18.84
N LYS A 262 -6.75 -5.76 -19.41
CA LYS A 262 -6.49 -6.81 -20.37
C LYS A 262 -5.77 -7.87 -19.58
N VAL A 263 -6.42 -9.02 -19.44
CA VAL A 263 -5.78 -10.27 -19.07
C VAL A 263 -4.54 -10.36 -19.95
N SER A 264 -3.36 -10.07 -19.39
CA SER A 264 -2.14 -10.16 -20.18
C SER A 264 -1.96 -11.63 -20.51
N GLU A 265 -1.37 -11.91 -21.66
CA GLU A 265 -0.95 -13.27 -22.03
C GLU A 265 0.10 -13.86 -21.05
N ALA A 266 0.35 -13.22 -19.91
CA ALA A 266 1.07 -13.73 -18.75
C ALA A 266 0.28 -14.77 -17.91
N GLU A 267 -0.96 -15.11 -18.27
CA GLU A 267 -1.66 -16.29 -17.72
C GLU A 267 -0.91 -17.62 -17.97
N VAL A 268 0.21 -17.60 -18.70
CA VAL A 268 1.10 -18.75 -18.93
C VAL A 268 2.43 -18.68 -18.16
N LEU A 269 2.72 -17.59 -17.43
CA LEU A 269 3.95 -17.50 -16.64
C LEU A 269 3.79 -18.24 -15.30
N PRO A 270 4.65 -19.23 -14.98
CA PRO A 270 4.53 -19.99 -13.74
C PRO A 270 4.78 -19.04 -12.57
N GLY A 271 3.78 -18.82 -11.71
CA GLY A 271 3.86 -17.93 -10.54
C GLY A 271 4.97 -18.24 -9.52
N GLU A 272 5.85 -19.22 -9.78
CA GLU A 272 7.08 -19.46 -9.05
C GLU A 272 8.25 -18.58 -9.55
N GLN A 273 8.36 -18.33 -10.87
CA GLN A 273 9.44 -17.52 -11.43
C GLN A 273 9.27 -16.04 -11.08
N GLU A 274 8.02 -15.54 -11.13
CA GLU A 274 7.67 -14.20 -10.66
C GLU A 274 8.03 -14.01 -9.17
N LYS A 275 7.70 -14.98 -8.32
CA LYS A 275 8.06 -14.93 -6.89
C LYS A 275 9.58 -14.93 -6.66
N LYS A 276 10.35 -15.61 -7.52
CA LYS A 276 11.82 -15.59 -7.46
C LYS A 276 12.37 -14.24 -7.92
N ALA A 277 11.83 -13.67 -9.00
CA ALA A 277 12.18 -12.35 -9.48
C ALA A 277 11.92 -11.26 -8.43
N LEU A 278 10.79 -11.35 -7.72
CA LEU A 278 10.46 -10.41 -6.63
C LEU A 278 11.43 -10.52 -5.47
N LYS A 279 11.68 -11.73 -4.97
CA LYS A 279 12.67 -11.93 -3.89
C LYS A 279 14.06 -11.47 -4.28
N PHE A 280 14.41 -11.63 -5.56
CA PHE A 280 15.66 -11.15 -6.10
C PHE A 280 15.69 -9.62 -6.09
N ALA A 281 14.69 -8.94 -6.65
CA ALA A 281 14.59 -7.49 -6.63
C ALA A 281 14.58 -6.91 -5.20
N ASP A 282 13.84 -7.54 -4.28
CA ASP A 282 13.81 -7.18 -2.85
C ASP A 282 15.22 -7.22 -2.25
N LEU A 283 15.94 -8.33 -2.47
CA LEU A 283 17.32 -8.51 -2.01
C LEU A 283 18.25 -7.39 -2.53
N LEU A 284 18.15 -7.02 -3.80
CA LEU A 284 18.96 -5.93 -4.36
C LEU A 284 18.66 -4.60 -3.65
N SER A 285 17.37 -4.29 -3.46
CA SER A 285 16.96 -3.05 -2.80
C SER A 285 17.36 -3.01 -1.33
N ASP A 286 17.30 -4.15 -0.63
CA ASP A 286 17.69 -4.27 0.78
C ASP A 286 19.19 -3.99 0.96
N ILE A 287 20.04 -4.54 0.09
CA ILE A 287 21.49 -4.29 0.11
C ILE A 287 21.78 -2.81 -0.13
N LEU A 288 21.21 -2.21 -1.19
CA LEU A 288 21.43 -0.80 -1.52
C LEU A 288 20.97 0.14 -0.38
N ASN A 289 19.79 -0.12 0.18
CA ASN A 289 19.21 0.75 1.19
C ASN A 289 19.87 0.62 2.57
N ALA A 290 20.40 -0.57 2.91
CA ALA A 290 21.13 -0.78 4.16
C ALA A 290 22.34 0.16 4.28
N ASP A 291 22.98 0.46 3.15
CA ASP A 291 24.16 1.32 3.06
C ASP A 291 23.87 2.72 2.50
N GLY A 292 22.59 3.12 2.45
CA GLY A 292 22.19 4.48 2.09
C GLY A 292 22.45 4.87 0.62
N CYS A 293 22.52 3.89 -0.28
CA CYS A 293 22.75 4.12 -1.70
C CYS A 293 21.62 4.95 -2.36
N SER A 294 21.98 5.76 -3.35
CA SER A 294 21.06 6.60 -4.15
C SER A 294 21.53 6.68 -5.62
N ALA A 295 20.76 7.28 -6.52
CA ALA A 295 21.26 7.50 -7.89
C ALA A 295 22.43 8.49 -7.89
N LEU A 296 23.60 8.07 -8.38
CA LEU A 296 24.85 8.84 -8.32
C LEU A 296 24.80 10.16 -9.12
N ASN A 297 23.90 10.25 -10.11
CA ASN A 297 23.68 11.42 -10.95
C ASN A 297 22.42 12.21 -10.57
N SER A 298 21.93 12.03 -9.34
CA SER A 298 20.75 12.71 -8.80
C SER A 298 21.17 13.81 -7.82
N GLU A 299 20.53 14.98 -7.93
CA GLU A 299 20.65 16.05 -6.92
C GLU A 299 19.92 15.73 -5.61
N GLY A 300 19.18 14.62 -5.55
CA GLY A 300 18.40 14.20 -4.38
C GLY A 300 18.68 12.76 -3.93
N ASP A 301 18.58 12.54 -2.61
CA ASP A 301 18.88 11.27 -1.93
C ASP A 301 17.69 10.30 -1.89
N CYS A 302 17.39 9.69 -3.04
CA CYS A 302 16.34 8.68 -3.17
C CYS A 302 16.94 7.26 -3.14
N GLY A 303 16.50 6.47 -2.16
CA GLY A 303 16.85 5.05 -2.07
C GLY A 303 16.20 4.22 -3.18
N TYR A 304 16.69 3.00 -3.36
CA TYR A 304 16.23 2.10 -4.42
C TYR A 304 15.02 1.27 -3.97
N LEU A 305 14.16 0.94 -4.91
CA LEU A 305 12.98 0.10 -4.70
C LEU A 305 13.04 -1.11 -5.65
N PRO A 306 12.51 -2.28 -5.24
CA PRO A 306 12.53 -3.48 -6.06
C PRO A 306 11.68 -3.28 -7.32
N PHE A 307 12.18 -3.59 -8.52
CA PHE A 307 11.46 -3.49 -9.79
C PHE A 307 11.22 -4.87 -10.40
N VAL A 308 9.96 -5.21 -10.70
CA VAL A 308 9.62 -6.37 -11.54
C VAL A 308 8.54 -6.00 -12.56
N TYR A 309 8.74 -6.43 -13.80
CA TYR A 309 7.80 -6.26 -14.91
C TYR A 309 7.54 -7.59 -15.62
N CYS A 310 6.27 -7.93 -15.82
CA CYS A 310 5.84 -9.13 -16.55
C CYS A 310 5.18 -8.72 -17.88
N GLY A 311 5.87 -8.93 -18.98
CA GLY A 311 5.42 -8.51 -20.30
C GLY A 311 6.43 -8.85 -21.39
N GLU A 312 6.26 -8.24 -22.56
CA GLU A 312 7.20 -8.41 -23.66
C GLU A 312 8.49 -7.65 -23.34
N ILE A 313 9.62 -8.36 -23.41
CA ILE A 313 10.95 -7.77 -23.30
C ILE A 313 11.53 -7.73 -24.71
N LEU A 314 11.96 -6.55 -25.13
CA LEU A 314 12.53 -6.36 -26.45
C LEU A 314 13.91 -7.03 -26.55
N LEU A 315 14.41 -7.17 -27.78
CA LEU A 315 15.68 -7.87 -28.05
C LEU A 315 16.90 -7.22 -27.38
N ASP A 316 16.77 -5.95 -27.00
CA ASP A 316 17.78 -5.15 -26.32
C ASP A 316 17.61 -5.18 -24.80
N GLY A 317 16.64 -5.94 -24.25
CA GLY A 317 16.37 -6.03 -22.82
C GLY A 317 15.43 -4.95 -22.30
N LEU A 318 15.01 -3.99 -23.13
CA LEU A 318 14.09 -2.94 -22.71
C LEU A 318 12.64 -3.48 -22.59
N PRO A 319 11.94 -3.22 -21.48
CA PRO A 319 10.50 -3.51 -21.38
C PRO A 319 9.69 -2.82 -22.49
N ASP A 320 8.76 -3.54 -23.13
CA ASP A 320 8.00 -3.02 -24.28
C ASP A 320 7.22 -1.73 -23.99
N PHE A 321 6.80 -1.51 -22.74
CA PHE A 321 6.10 -0.29 -22.34
C PHE A 321 6.97 0.97 -22.50
N ALA A 322 8.28 0.85 -22.32
CA ALA A 322 9.19 1.98 -22.46
C ALA A 322 9.47 2.32 -23.93
N ALA A 323 9.20 1.39 -24.86
CA ALA A 323 9.49 1.56 -26.28
C ALA A 323 8.28 1.92 -27.16
N LYS A 324 7.05 1.63 -26.71
CA LYS A 324 5.82 1.74 -27.54
C LYS A 324 5.05 3.05 -27.38
N ASP A 325 5.72 4.16 -27.03
CA ASP A 325 5.10 5.47 -26.71
C ASP A 325 4.02 5.40 -25.63
N GLU A 326 4.10 4.38 -24.77
CA GLU A 326 3.17 4.18 -23.66
C GLU A 326 3.66 4.90 -22.37
N VAL A 327 4.58 5.85 -22.55
CA VAL A 327 5.05 6.76 -21.51
C VAL A 327 4.18 8.02 -21.49
N PRO A 328 4.10 8.74 -20.35
CA PRO A 328 3.24 9.91 -20.27
C PRO A 328 3.56 10.95 -21.34
N GLU A 329 2.55 11.63 -21.88
CA GLU A 329 2.74 12.64 -22.93
C GLU A 329 3.81 13.68 -22.54
N GLY A 330 4.74 13.93 -23.46
CA GLY A 330 5.89 14.82 -23.25
C GLY A 330 7.08 14.21 -22.50
N ALA A 331 7.01 12.94 -22.08
CA ALA A 331 8.15 12.22 -21.52
C ALA A 331 9.12 11.77 -22.61
N LYS A 332 10.41 11.72 -22.28
CA LYS A 332 11.47 11.18 -23.12
C LYS A 332 12.06 9.94 -22.47
N VAL A 333 12.17 8.86 -23.22
CA VAL A 333 12.83 7.64 -22.76
C VAL A 333 14.31 7.74 -23.10
N VAL A 334 15.18 7.64 -22.11
CA VAL A 334 16.63 7.50 -22.26
C VAL A 334 16.98 6.09 -21.83
N TYR A 335 17.76 5.38 -22.62
CA TYR A 335 18.01 3.95 -22.44
C TYR A 335 19.43 3.62 -22.87
N ASP A 336 20.08 2.72 -22.14
CA ASP A 336 21.39 2.19 -22.49
C ASP A 336 21.58 0.74 -21.99
N THR A 337 22.46 0.00 -22.66
CA THR A 337 22.91 -1.33 -22.21
C THR A 337 24.10 -1.19 -21.27
N VAL A 338 24.12 -1.92 -20.15
CA VAL A 338 25.16 -1.75 -19.11
C VAL A 338 26.10 -2.95 -18.98
N GLU A 339 26.04 -3.90 -19.91
CA GLU A 339 26.83 -5.13 -19.88
C GLU A 339 28.34 -4.88 -19.93
N GLU A 340 28.80 -3.89 -20.69
CA GLU A 340 30.23 -3.60 -20.88
C GLU A 340 30.82 -2.68 -19.80
N ARG A 341 29.98 -2.07 -18.96
CA ARG A 341 30.43 -1.16 -17.90
C ARG A 341 31.09 -1.93 -16.76
N ARG A 342 32.04 -1.31 -16.05
CA ARG A 342 32.67 -1.92 -14.86
C ARG A 342 31.65 -2.18 -13.74
N ASN A 343 30.64 -1.33 -13.63
CA ASN A 343 29.54 -1.45 -12.68
C ASN A 343 28.24 -0.89 -13.31
N CYS A 344 27.11 -1.56 -13.11
CA CYS A 344 25.81 -1.17 -13.66
C CYS A 344 25.28 0.19 -13.17
N PHE A 345 25.85 0.75 -12.10
CA PHE A 345 25.42 2.03 -11.52
C PHE A 345 26.31 3.21 -11.93
N TRP A 346 27.43 2.96 -12.61
CA TRP A 346 28.40 3.99 -12.99
C TRP A 346 28.21 4.40 -14.45
N PHE A 347 28.41 5.69 -14.71
CA PHE A 347 28.50 6.25 -16.06
C PHE A 347 29.97 6.51 -16.39
N ASP A 348 30.36 6.40 -17.66
CA ASP A 348 31.75 6.58 -18.11
C ASP A 348 32.36 7.91 -17.62
N GLU A 349 31.55 8.98 -17.52
CA GLU A 349 31.98 10.30 -17.06
C GLU A 349 32.21 10.40 -15.54
N ILE A 350 31.66 9.47 -14.74
CA ILE A 350 31.73 9.48 -13.26
C ILE A 350 32.63 8.34 -12.75
N GLU A 351 33.02 7.40 -13.62
CA GLU A 351 33.83 6.25 -13.24
C GLU A 351 35.19 6.65 -12.63
N GLU A 352 35.92 7.59 -13.25
CA GLU A 352 37.22 8.05 -12.73
C GLU A 352 37.08 8.74 -11.36
N ASP A 353 36.07 9.60 -11.18
CA ASP A 353 35.81 10.34 -9.94
C ASP A 353 35.33 9.42 -8.80
N ILE A 354 34.50 8.41 -9.10
CA ILE A 354 34.05 7.39 -8.13
C ILE A 354 35.22 6.50 -7.73
N ILE A 355 36.01 6.03 -8.69
CA ILE A 355 37.19 5.23 -8.42
C ILE A 355 38.15 6.01 -7.50
N GLU A 356 38.44 7.28 -7.80
CA GLU A 356 39.30 8.09 -6.93
C GLU A 356 38.68 8.34 -5.54
N THR A 357 37.37 8.59 -5.47
CA THR A 357 36.66 8.88 -4.21
C THR A 357 36.52 7.64 -3.31
N PHE A 358 36.26 6.47 -3.89
CA PHE A 358 35.93 5.26 -3.15
C PHE A 358 37.09 4.25 -3.06
N GLU A 359 38.02 4.17 -4.03
CA GLU A 359 39.19 3.26 -3.91
C GLU A 359 40.24 3.79 -2.90
N GLN A 360 40.26 5.10 -2.59
CA GLN A 360 41.14 5.64 -1.55
C GLN A 360 40.64 5.37 -0.12
N GLY A 361 39.40 4.89 0.03
CA GLY A 361 38.80 4.50 1.31
C GLY A 361 38.11 3.15 1.19
N THR A 362 38.87 2.05 1.35
CA THR A 362 38.41 0.65 1.28
C THR A 362 37.32 0.23 2.29
N GLU A 363 36.73 1.18 3.03
CA GLU A 363 35.73 0.96 4.07
C GLU A 363 34.38 1.63 3.78
N ASP A 364 34.18 2.26 2.61
CA ASP A 364 32.87 2.84 2.29
C ASP A 364 31.85 1.74 1.96
N SER A 365 30.87 1.58 2.84
CA SER A 365 29.89 0.52 2.75
C SER A 365 28.94 0.69 1.56
N ALA A 366 28.73 1.92 1.09
CA ALA A 366 27.93 2.18 -0.10
C ALA A 366 28.61 1.65 -1.38
N TYR A 367 29.93 1.82 -1.49
CA TYR A 367 30.70 1.27 -2.61
C TYR A 367 30.61 -0.25 -2.66
N GLN A 368 30.76 -0.91 -1.49
CA GLN A 368 30.64 -2.36 -1.41
C GLN A 368 29.22 -2.84 -1.77
N ALA A 369 28.18 -2.11 -1.36
CA ALA A 369 26.81 -2.40 -1.72
C ALA A 369 26.57 -2.31 -3.25
N TYR A 370 27.08 -1.27 -3.93
CA TYR A 370 26.99 -1.21 -5.40
C TYR A 370 27.72 -2.34 -6.10
N MET A 371 28.88 -2.73 -5.60
CA MET A 371 29.66 -3.84 -6.16
C MET A 371 28.97 -5.20 -5.94
N GLU A 372 28.39 -5.41 -4.76
CA GLU A 372 27.63 -6.62 -4.45
C GLU A 372 26.39 -6.74 -5.34
N VAL A 373 25.65 -5.64 -5.50
CA VAL A 373 24.42 -5.60 -6.30
C VAL A 373 24.74 -5.75 -7.79
N ASP A 374 25.78 -5.10 -8.30
CA ASP A 374 26.25 -5.30 -9.68
C ASP A 374 26.57 -6.77 -9.96
N LYS A 375 27.29 -7.42 -9.05
CA LYS A 375 27.59 -8.85 -9.16
C LYS A 375 26.31 -9.69 -9.21
N LEU A 376 25.34 -9.42 -8.33
CA LEU A 376 24.06 -10.14 -8.30
C LEU A 376 23.26 -9.92 -9.59
N LEU A 377 23.22 -8.70 -10.13
CA LEU A 377 22.58 -8.39 -11.40
C LEU A 377 23.19 -9.22 -12.53
N ARG A 378 24.53 -9.23 -12.66
CA ARG A 378 25.24 -9.97 -13.72
C ARG A 378 25.16 -11.49 -13.60
N GLU A 379 25.07 -12.03 -12.38
CA GLU A 379 24.96 -13.47 -12.16
C GLU A 379 23.54 -14.01 -12.45
N ASN A 380 22.51 -13.16 -12.34
CA ASN A 380 21.11 -13.61 -12.35
C ASN A 380 20.28 -13.07 -13.52
N LEU A 381 20.71 -11.99 -14.17
CA LEU A 381 19.96 -11.36 -15.25
C LEU A 381 20.72 -11.46 -16.58
N LYS A 382 19.95 -11.41 -17.67
CA LYS A 382 20.45 -11.25 -19.04
C LYS A 382 19.98 -9.91 -19.60
N ASP A 383 20.60 -9.44 -20.67
CA ASP A 383 20.20 -8.24 -21.39
C ASP A 383 20.09 -7.06 -20.40
N LEU A 384 21.20 -6.82 -19.68
CA LEU A 384 21.24 -5.82 -18.62
C LEU A 384 21.17 -4.41 -19.20
N VAL A 385 20.23 -3.62 -18.69
CA VAL A 385 19.93 -2.29 -19.19
C VAL A 385 19.66 -1.32 -18.05
N GLU A 386 19.87 -0.06 -18.36
CA GLU A 386 19.35 1.05 -17.60
C GLU A 386 18.42 1.89 -18.47
N PHE A 387 17.38 2.47 -17.87
CA PHE A 387 16.56 3.45 -18.57
C PHE A 387 15.93 4.47 -17.62
N GLN A 388 15.61 5.63 -18.20
CA GLN A 388 15.00 6.78 -17.56
C GLN A 388 13.77 7.19 -18.37
N ILE A 389 12.68 7.58 -17.69
CA ILE A 389 11.50 8.17 -18.35
C ILE A 389 11.44 9.63 -17.92
N GLU A 390 12.23 10.46 -18.59
CA GLU A 390 12.45 11.87 -18.28
C GLU A 390 11.17 12.67 -18.51
N LYS A 391 10.56 13.18 -17.43
CA LYS A 391 9.41 14.09 -17.49
C LYS A 391 9.47 15.11 -16.36
N GLY A 392 9.99 16.30 -16.65
CA GLY A 392 10.18 17.36 -15.66
C GLY A 392 11.47 17.16 -14.85
N THR A 393 11.49 17.72 -13.64
CA THR A 393 12.68 17.75 -12.77
C THR A 393 12.91 16.46 -11.99
N GLU A 394 11.91 15.57 -11.93
CA GLU A 394 11.98 14.30 -11.22
C GLU A 394 11.52 13.18 -12.14
N PHE A 395 12.32 12.13 -12.29
CA PHE A 395 11.99 11.02 -13.18
C PHE A 395 12.51 9.67 -12.68
N PRO A 396 11.82 8.57 -13.02
CA PRO A 396 12.23 7.24 -12.62
C PRO A 396 13.51 6.85 -13.37
N TYR A 397 14.38 6.17 -12.65
CA TYR A 397 15.59 5.56 -13.17
C TYR A 397 15.58 4.09 -12.78
N VAL A 398 15.64 3.21 -13.77
CA VAL A 398 15.56 1.76 -13.61
C VAL A 398 16.86 1.14 -14.07
N ILE A 399 17.37 0.19 -13.28
CA ILE A 399 18.48 -0.70 -13.66
C ILE A 399 17.98 -2.12 -13.48
N GLY A 400 18.09 -2.95 -14.51
CA GLY A 400 17.61 -4.32 -14.46
C GLY A 400 17.87 -5.08 -15.75
N GLY A 401 17.19 -6.20 -15.92
CA GLY A 401 17.33 -7.05 -17.09
C GLY A 401 16.36 -8.22 -17.07
N THR A 402 16.47 -9.08 -18.09
CA THR A 402 15.68 -10.29 -18.25
C THR A 402 16.04 -11.32 -17.18
N PHE A 403 15.13 -11.55 -16.23
CA PHE A 403 15.27 -12.58 -15.19
C PHE A 403 14.83 -13.96 -15.70
N ALA A 404 13.72 -13.99 -16.44
CA ALA A 404 13.18 -15.17 -17.11
C ALA A 404 12.42 -14.73 -18.36
N PRO A 405 12.07 -15.64 -19.30
CA PRO A 405 11.26 -15.26 -20.46
C PRO A 405 10.00 -14.51 -20.04
N GLY A 406 9.85 -13.28 -20.51
CA GLY A 406 8.73 -12.40 -20.20
C GLY A 406 8.75 -11.76 -18.80
N ILE A 407 9.85 -11.87 -18.06
CA ILE A 407 10.03 -11.29 -16.72
C ILE A 407 11.31 -10.46 -16.69
N PHE A 408 11.15 -9.17 -16.48
CA PHE A 408 12.23 -8.23 -16.18
C PHE A 408 12.29 -7.97 -14.68
N ALA A 409 13.50 -7.95 -14.10
CA ALA A 409 13.71 -7.68 -12.69
C ALA A 409 14.91 -6.75 -12.48
N GLY A 410 14.89 -5.99 -11.39
CA GLY A 410 15.95 -5.03 -11.06
C GLY A 410 15.56 -4.10 -9.92
N VAL A 411 16.01 -2.86 -10.00
CA VAL A 411 15.70 -1.80 -9.03
C VAL A 411 15.29 -0.51 -9.75
N VAL A 412 14.53 0.33 -9.04
CA VAL A 412 14.18 1.69 -9.47
C VAL A 412 14.53 2.70 -8.41
N THR A 413 14.86 3.92 -8.81
CA THR A 413 14.89 5.09 -7.93
C THR A 413 14.35 6.31 -8.68
N VAL A 414 14.36 7.46 -8.02
CA VAL A 414 14.01 8.76 -8.62
C VAL A 414 15.29 9.58 -8.76
N ILE A 415 15.55 10.04 -9.97
CA ILE A 415 16.56 11.06 -10.24
C ILE A 415 15.90 12.43 -10.14
N VAL A 416 16.59 13.38 -9.49
CA VAL A 416 16.26 14.81 -9.51
C VAL A 416 17.33 15.55 -10.31
N ARG A 417 16.93 16.30 -11.35
CA ARG A 417 17.81 17.19 -12.14
C ARG A 417 17.12 18.54 -12.34
N THR A 418 17.83 19.65 -12.10
CA THR A 418 17.29 21.02 -12.23
C THR A 418 17.59 21.72 -13.54
#